data_AF-D4DVQ1-F1
#
_entry.id   AF-D4DVQ1-F1
#
_cell.length_a   1.000
_cell.length_b   1.000
_cell.length_c   1.000
_cell.angle_alpha   90.00
_cell.angle_beta   90.00
_cell.angle_gamma   90.00
#
_symmetry.space_group_name_H-M   'P 1'
#
loop_
_entity.id
_entity.type
_entity.pdbx_description
1 polymer ?
#
loop_
_entity_poly.entity_id
_entity_poly.type
_entity_poly.pdbx_seq_one_letter_code
_entity_poly.pdbx_strand_id
1 'polypeptide(L)'
;AIDTSSASGKAFLDMLGVFAEFETRLRQERQREGIARAKVKGAYKGRKPTAQAKTQQVIELTMAGLTREAVAGRLGIGKASVYRILKAWRLQHPGAILPGERVKPLLSHSEPVTERATIAP
;
A
#
# COMPACT_ATOMS: atom_id res chain seq x y z
N ALA A 1 -2.08 33.90 40.63
CA ALA A 1 -2.92 33.08 39.75
C ALA A 1 -3.92 33.99 39.06
N ILE A 2 -4.33 33.71 37.82
CA ILE A 2 -5.38 34.49 37.14
C ILE A 2 -6.73 33.94 37.60
N ASP A 3 -7.60 34.81 38.11
CA ASP A 3 -8.95 34.45 38.50
C ASP A 3 -9.89 34.45 37.29
N THR A 4 -10.18 33.25 36.79
CA THR A 4 -11.07 33.02 35.64
C THR A 4 -12.56 33.11 35.97
N SER A 5 -12.94 33.41 37.22
CA SER A 5 -14.32 33.70 37.60
C SER A 5 -14.68 35.17 37.37
N SER A 6 -13.69 36.07 37.40
CA SER A 6 -13.84 37.49 37.09
C SER A 6 -14.10 37.74 35.59
N ALA A 7 -14.79 38.83 35.26
CA ALA A 7 -15.03 39.23 33.87
C ALA A 7 -13.71 39.46 33.10
N SER A 8 -12.73 40.11 33.74
CA SER A 8 -11.40 40.35 33.16
C SER A 8 -10.62 39.05 32.93
N GLY A 9 -10.73 38.08 33.84
CA GLY A 9 -10.08 36.78 33.69
C GLY A 9 -10.69 35.92 32.58
N LYS A 10 -12.02 35.96 32.39
CA LYS A 10 -12.70 35.33 31.24
C LYS A 10 -12.24 35.95 29.93
N ALA A 11 -12.26 37.28 29.81
CA ALA A 11 -11.81 37.98 28.60
C ALA A 11 -10.35 37.67 28.26
N PHE A 12 -9.47 37.58 29.26
CA PHE A 12 -8.07 37.19 29.05
C PHE A 12 -7.96 35.75 28.54
N LEU A 13 -8.72 34.81 29.12
CA LEU A 13 -8.74 33.41 28.69
C LEU A 13 -9.28 33.26 27.25
N ASP A 14 -10.34 33.99 26.90
CA ASP A 14 -10.91 34.00 25.56
C ASP A 14 -9.89 34.51 24.53
N MET A 15 -9.18 35.59 24.87
CA MET A 15 -8.11 36.12 24.01
C MET A 15 -6.98 35.11 23.81
N LEU A 16 -6.57 34.37 24.85
CA LEU A 16 -5.61 33.28 24.71
C LEU A 16 -6.13 32.16 23.78
N GLY A 17 -7.42 31.85 23.84
CA GLY A 17 -8.07 30.91 22.92
C GLY A 17 -7.98 31.37 21.46
N VAL A 18 -8.29 32.64 21.20
CA VAL A 18 -8.16 33.25 19.86
C VAL A 18 -6.72 33.18 19.36
N PHE A 19 -5.74 33.48 20.20
CA PHE A 19 -4.33 33.37 19.83
C PHE A 19 -3.90 31.94 19.52
N ALA A 20 -4.33 30.97 20.34
CA ALA A 20 -4.02 29.56 20.13
C ALA A 20 -4.58 29.04 18.79
N GLU A 21 -5.79 29.45 18.43
CA GLU A 21 -6.38 29.14 17.13
C GLU A 21 -5.61 29.79 15.98
N PHE A 22 -5.29 31.09 16.12
CA PHE A 22 -4.55 31.84 15.12
C PHE A 22 -3.19 31.20 14.80
N GLU A 23 -2.39 30.91 15.83
CA GLU A 23 -1.10 30.25 15.66
C GLU A 23 -1.22 28.87 15.02
N THR A 24 -2.27 28.12 15.37
CA THR A 24 -2.52 26.80 14.80
C THR A 24 -2.84 26.88 13.31
N ARG A 25 -3.67 27.84 12.88
CA ARG A 25 -3.95 28.08 11.46
C ARG A 25 -2.69 28.49 10.71
N LEU A 26 -1.92 29.43 11.25
CA LEU A 26 -0.69 29.91 10.64
C LEU A 26 0.37 28.79 10.48
N ARG A 27 0.48 27.89 11.47
CA ARG A 27 1.35 26.71 11.40
C ARG A 27 0.90 25.76 10.29
N GLN A 28 -0.40 25.52 10.15
CA GLN A 28 -0.96 24.64 9.11
C GLN A 28 -0.73 25.20 7.70
N GLU A 29 -0.88 26.51 7.50
CA GLU A 29 -0.60 27.17 6.21
C GLU A 29 0.86 26.95 5.78
N ARG A 30 1.80 27.26 6.67
CA ARG A 30 3.24 27.04 6.41
C ARG A 30 3.56 25.56 6.15
N GLN A 31 2.93 24.66 6.89
CA GLN A 31 3.10 23.22 6.69
C GLN A 31 2.58 22.80 5.30
N ARG A 32 1.41 23.28 4.88
CA ARG A 32 0.84 22.99 3.55
C ARG A 32 1.76 23.45 2.43
N GLU A 33 2.29 24.66 2.52
CA GLU A 33 3.27 25.16 1.55
C GLU A 33 4.55 24.31 1.53
N GLY A 34 5.05 23.93 2.71
CA GLY A 34 6.21 23.06 2.85
C GLY A 34 5.99 21.70 2.20
N ILE A 35 4.83 21.07 2.46
CA ILE A 35 4.41 19.81 1.85
C ILE A 35 4.30 19.97 0.33
N ALA A 36 3.70 21.05 -0.17
CA ALA A 36 3.57 21.30 -1.60
C ALA A 36 4.95 21.38 -2.29
N ARG A 37 5.88 22.16 -1.72
CA ARG A 37 7.27 22.25 -2.20
C ARG A 37 7.97 20.89 -2.18
N ALA A 38 7.80 20.11 -1.10
CA ALA A 38 8.40 18.78 -0.97
C ALA A 38 7.79 17.74 -1.94
N LYS A 39 6.49 17.84 -2.25
CA LYS A 39 5.83 17.02 -3.27
C LYS A 39 6.39 17.30 -4.67
N VAL A 40 6.52 18.59 -5.04
CA VAL A 40 7.13 18.98 -6.33
C VAL A 40 8.55 18.47 -6.46
N LYS A 41 9.33 18.50 -5.36
CA LYS A 41 10.69 17.94 -5.32
C LYS A 41 10.74 16.41 -5.26
N GLY A 42 9.61 15.70 -5.23
CA GLY A 42 9.57 14.24 -5.17
C GLY A 42 10.10 13.64 -3.86
N ALA A 43 10.12 14.40 -2.76
CA ALA A 43 10.67 13.93 -1.48
C ALA A 43 9.83 12.80 -0.84
N TYR A 44 8.52 12.78 -1.09
CA TYR A 44 7.62 11.76 -0.55
C TYR A 44 7.64 10.49 -1.40
N LYS A 45 8.38 9.47 -0.93
CA LYS A 45 8.45 8.13 -1.57
C LYS A 45 7.50 7.11 -0.94
N GLY A 46 6.61 7.55 -0.05
CA GLY A 46 5.73 6.69 0.73
C GLY A 46 6.47 5.80 1.73
N ARG A 47 5.76 4.83 2.31
CA ARG A 47 6.37 3.83 3.18
C ARG A 47 7.22 2.88 2.34
N LYS A 48 8.44 2.57 2.80
CA LYS A 48 9.30 1.55 2.17
C LYS A 48 8.51 0.24 1.99
N PRO A 49 8.46 -0.36 0.79
CA PRO A 49 7.65 -1.53 0.53
C PRO A 49 8.35 -2.82 1.01
N THR A 50 8.41 -2.99 2.33
CA THR A 50 9.13 -4.08 3.01
C THR A 50 8.66 -5.48 2.60
N ALA A 51 7.36 -5.64 2.32
CA ALA A 51 6.82 -6.91 1.85
C ALA A 51 7.12 -7.19 0.38
N GLN A 52 7.08 -6.17 -0.49
CA GLN A 52 7.38 -6.35 -1.92
C GLN A 52 8.85 -6.73 -2.14
N ALA A 53 9.76 -6.27 -1.28
CA ALA A 53 11.16 -6.71 -1.30
C ALA A 53 11.32 -8.23 -1.09
N LYS A 54 10.33 -8.92 -0.52
CA LYS A 54 10.34 -10.38 -0.29
C LYS A 54 9.54 -11.16 -1.33
N THR A 55 9.13 -10.54 -2.43
CA THR A 55 8.28 -11.15 -3.46
C THR A 55 8.83 -12.48 -3.97
N GLN A 56 10.12 -12.51 -4.31
CA GLN A 56 10.75 -13.71 -4.84
C GLN A 56 10.72 -14.87 -3.84
N GLN A 57 11.08 -14.60 -2.59
CA GLN A 57 11.06 -15.61 -1.51
C GLN A 57 9.63 -16.12 -1.21
N VAL A 58 8.62 -15.24 -1.31
CA VAL A 58 7.21 -15.64 -1.18
C VAL A 58 6.83 -16.65 -2.27
N ILE A 59 7.21 -16.38 -3.52
CA ILE A 59 6.90 -17.25 -4.66
C ILE A 59 7.61 -18.59 -4.51
N GLU A 60 8.92 -18.58 -4.24
CA GLU A 60 9.74 -19.80 -4.07
C GLU A 60 9.19 -20.70 -2.96
N LEU A 61 8.92 -20.15 -1.78
CA LEU A 61 8.41 -20.94 -0.66
C LEU A 61 6.99 -21.46 -0.93
N THR A 62 6.16 -20.70 -1.66
CA THR A 62 4.82 -21.15 -2.04
C THR A 62 4.90 -22.26 -3.10
N MET A 63 5.81 -22.16 -4.08
CA MET A 63 6.07 -23.19 -5.08
C MET A 63 6.67 -24.47 -4.46
N ALA A 64 7.47 -24.32 -3.39
CA ALA A 64 7.95 -25.44 -2.58
C ALA A 64 6.87 -26.12 -1.72
N GLY A 65 5.61 -25.68 -1.82
CA GLY A 65 4.46 -26.32 -1.17
C GLY A 65 4.13 -25.84 0.24
N LEU A 66 4.80 -24.78 0.75
CA LEU A 66 4.47 -24.24 2.06
C LEU A 66 3.10 -23.55 2.05
N THR A 67 2.39 -23.65 3.17
CA THR A 67 1.14 -22.91 3.38
C THR A 67 1.40 -21.41 3.46
N ARG A 68 0.39 -20.61 3.12
CA ARG A 68 0.48 -19.14 3.09
C ARG A 68 0.76 -18.60 4.50
N GLU A 69 0.24 -19.27 5.52
CA GLU A 69 0.54 -19.14 6.94
C GLU A 69 2.04 -19.31 7.24
N ALA A 70 2.62 -20.43 6.81
CA ALA A 70 4.01 -20.75 7.08
C ALA A 70 4.95 -19.77 6.37
N VAL A 71 4.62 -19.37 5.14
CA VAL A 71 5.37 -18.34 4.38
C VAL A 71 5.32 -17.00 5.11
N ALA A 72 4.13 -16.57 5.57
CA ALA A 72 3.96 -15.33 6.32
C ALA A 72 4.81 -15.31 7.60
N GLY A 73 4.76 -16.41 8.38
CA GLY A 73 5.54 -16.57 9.61
C GLY A 73 7.05 -16.57 9.35
N ARG A 74 7.51 -17.38 8.38
CA ARG A 74 8.94 -17.51 8.04
C ARG A 74 9.56 -16.22 7.52
N LEU A 75 8.78 -15.44 6.76
CA LEU A 75 9.24 -14.17 6.20
C LEU A 75 8.91 -12.96 7.09
N GLY A 76 8.24 -13.14 8.23
CA GLY A 76 7.85 -12.05 9.13
C GLY A 76 7.00 -10.99 8.44
N ILE A 77 6.10 -11.38 7.54
CA ILE A 77 5.17 -10.47 6.85
C ILE A 77 3.72 -10.88 7.13
N GLY A 78 2.79 -9.94 7.07
CA GLY A 78 1.37 -10.25 7.25
C GLY A 78 0.82 -11.14 6.13
N LYS A 79 -0.11 -12.05 6.44
CA LYS A 79 -0.76 -12.94 5.46
C LYS A 79 -1.36 -12.19 4.27
N ALA A 80 -1.99 -11.04 4.50
CA ALA A 80 -2.54 -10.19 3.45
C ALA A 80 -1.48 -9.74 2.42
N SER A 81 -0.22 -9.55 2.86
CA SER A 81 0.87 -9.23 1.94
C SER A 81 1.26 -10.43 1.07
N VAL A 82 1.29 -11.64 1.65
CA VAL A 82 1.50 -12.89 0.89
C VAL A 82 0.43 -13.03 -0.20
N TYR A 83 -0.85 -12.91 0.15
CA TYR A 83 -1.94 -12.98 -0.83
C TYR A 83 -1.85 -11.91 -1.92
N ARG A 84 -1.52 -10.65 -1.56
CA ARG A 84 -1.37 -9.57 -2.54
C ARG A 84 -0.20 -9.82 -3.50
N ILE A 85 0.91 -10.35 -2.99
CA ILE A 85 2.07 -10.72 -3.81
C ILE A 85 1.69 -11.84 -4.77
N LEU A 86 1.06 -12.91 -4.29
CA LEU A 86 0.64 -14.04 -5.13
C LEU A 86 -0.40 -13.62 -6.17
N LYS A 87 -1.34 -12.74 -5.83
CA LYS A 87 -2.31 -12.18 -6.78
C LYS A 87 -1.61 -11.40 -7.90
N ALA A 88 -0.67 -10.52 -7.55
CA ALA A 88 0.09 -9.75 -8.53
C ALA A 88 0.93 -10.65 -9.43
N TRP A 89 1.59 -11.66 -8.85
CA TRP A 89 2.36 -12.65 -9.59
C TRP A 89 1.49 -13.45 -10.57
N ARG A 90 0.28 -13.87 -10.15
CA ARG A 90 -0.66 -14.62 -11.00
C ARG A 90 -1.14 -13.82 -12.21
N LEU A 91 -1.33 -12.51 -12.07
CA LEU A 91 -1.69 -11.65 -13.20
C LEU A 91 -0.59 -11.64 -14.29
N GLN A 92 0.67 -11.84 -13.89
CA GLN A 92 1.80 -11.96 -14.81
C GLN A 92 2.01 -13.40 -15.33
N HIS A 93 1.46 -14.40 -14.63
CA HIS A 93 1.62 -15.83 -14.93
C HIS A 93 0.25 -16.55 -14.93
N PRO A 94 -0.62 -16.27 -15.91
CA PRO A 94 -2.01 -16.76 -15.91
C PRO A 94 -2.16 -18.28 -16.02
N GLY A 95 -1.12 -18.99 -16.48
CA GLY A 95 -1.10 -20.46 -16.61
C GLY A 95 -0.41 -21.21 -15.47
N ALA A 96 0.20 -20.52 -14.50
CA ALA A 96 0.94 -21.17 -13.43
C ALA A 96 0.01 -21.62 -12.29
N ILE A 97 0.18 -22.88 -11.85
CA ILE A 97 -0.62 -23.48 -10.77
C ILE A 97 0.15 -23.36 -9.46
N LEU A 98 -0.44 -22.70 -8.45
CA LEU A 98 0.14 -22.62 -7.11
C LEU A 98 -0.24 -23.86 -6.27
N PRO A 99 0.70 -24.45 -5.52
CA PRO A 99 0.41 -25.59 -4.65
C PRO A 99 -0.73 -25.31 -3.65
N GLY A 100 -1.64 -26.28 -3.48
CA GLY A 100 -2.76 -26.18 -2.55
C GLY A 100 -3.86 -25.19 -2.94
N GLU A 101 -3.98 -24.85 -4.22
CA GLU A 101 -5.11 -24.06 -4.77
C GLU A 101 -6.21 -25.02 -5.26
N ARG A 102 -7.46 -24.83 -4.79
CA ARG A 102 -8.64 -25.50 -5.37
C ARG A 102 -9.00 -24.74 -6.64
N VAL A 103 -8.54 -25.22 -7.78
CA VAL A 103 -8.44 -24.47 -9.04
C VAL A 103 -9.76 -23.81 -9.47
N LYS A 104 -9.68 -22.57 -9.96
CA LYS A 104 -10.41 -22.16 -11.17
C LYS A 104 -9.38 -21.51 -12.10
N PRO A 105 -8.93 -22.19 -13.16
CA PRO A 105 -8.09 -21.57 -14.17
C PRO A 105 -8.88 -20.38 -14.72
N LEU A 106 -8.28 -19.19 -14.82
CA LEU A 106 -8.97 -18.05 -15.42
C LEU A 106 -9.04 -18.15 -16.96
N LEU A 107 -8.57 -19.26 -17.55
CA LEU A 107 -8.58 -19.50 -18.98
C LEU A 107 -8.84 -20.99 -19.25
N SER A 108 -10.11 -21.39 -19.26
CA SER A 108 -10.55 -22.39 -20.22
C SER A 108 -11.07 -21.61 -21.43
N HIS A 109 -10.64 -21.98 -22.63
CA HIS A 109 -10.92 -21.39 -23.96
C HIS A 109 -9.90 -20.37 -24.47
N SER A 110 -8.85 -20.88 -25.12
CA SER A 110 -8.42 -20.37 -26.41
C SER A 110 -7.84 -21.55 -27.20
N GLU A 111 -8.54 -21.91 -28.28
CA GLU A 111 -8.21 -23.01 -29.19
C GLU A 111 -6.78 -22.93 -29.74
N PRO A 112 -6.16 -24.05 -30.15
CA PRO A 112 -4.93 -24.00 -30.93
C PRO A 112 -5.24 -23.32 -32.27
N VAL A 113 -4.57 -22.20 -32.56
CA VAL A 113 -4.59 -21.60 -33.90
C VAL A 113 -3.86 -22.57 -34.82
N THR A 114 -4.64 -23.40 -35.52
CA THR A 114 -4.20 -24.28 -36.59
C THR A 114 -3.58 -23.43 -37.70
N GLU A 115 -2.27 -23.58 -37.85
CA GLU A 115 -1.56 -23.73 -39.12
C GLU A 115 -2.37 -23.31 -40.37
N ARG A 116 -2.20 -22.06 -40.82
CA ARG A 116 -2.53 -21.71 -42.20
C ARG A 116 -1.31 -22.04 -43.05
N ALA A 117 -1.37 -23.22 -43.64
CA ALA A 117 -0.53 -23.67 -44.73
C ALA A 117 -0.41 -22.56 -45.78
N THR A 118 0.83 -22.14 -45.99
CA THR A 118 1.28 -21.46 -47.20
C THR A 118 1.15 -22.45 -48.36
N ILE A 119 0.26 -22.17 -49.31
CA ILE A 119 0.34 -22.73 -50.67
C ILE A 119 0.18 -21.56 -51.64
N ALA A 120 1.17 -21.47 -52.52
CA ALA A 120 1.54 -20.47 -53.53
C ALA A 120 0.62 -20.47 -54.78
N PRO A 121 0.89 -19.65 -55.84
CA PRO A 121 1.88 -18.58 -55.99
C PRO A 121 1.29 -17.17 -56.12
#